data_AF-A0A5N5IS43-F1
#
_entry.id   AF-A0A5N5IS43-F1
#
_cell.length_a   1.000
_cell.length_b   1.000
_cell.length_c   1.000
_cell.angle_alpha   90.00
_cell.angle_beta   90.00
_cell.angle_gamma   90.00
#
_symmetry.space_group_name_H-M   'P 1'
#
loop_
_entity.id
_entity.type
_entity.pdbx_description
1 polymer ?
#
loop_
_entity_poly.entity_id
_entity_poly.type
_entity_poly.pdbx_seq_one_letter_code
_entity_poly.pdbx_strand_id
1 'polypeptide(L)'
;MLNELFQHLIAHFYIPLYLLTWIIAVYRYRRYFDTPLKYLPMVIIYTFFTELLGYFIKYSNEFQFFSDDRFAWHNVIIYNIYQLVFFLFFFEVYRKTTKKPLVKKWIFYGSVSCVLIYLINTFFCNPLHDQLTYAHIVVSLILIAVLVLYFKEKRTEENQQPLRYNLLFWVSMGLFAFYTLFPVILTMYKLNLGITVNVYLRPILLGSIVLQYSCFIIGLLIGKRKAFR
;
A
#
# COMPACT_ATOMS: atom_id res chain seq x y z
N MET A 1 7.98 -6.78 -32.21
CA MET A 1 9.14 -6.62 -31.30
C MET A 1 9.14 -5.30 -30.51
N LEU A 2 9.37 -4.12 -31.10
CA LEU A 2 9.48 -2.86 -30.34
C LEU A 2 8.14 -2.43 -29.70
N ASN A 3 7.02 -2.59 -30.42
CA ASN A 3 5.67 -2.35 -29.89
C ASN A 3 5.26 -3.34 -28.79
N GLU A 4 5.60 -4.62 -28.93
CA GLU A 4 5.29 -5.65 -27.92
C GLU A 4 6.09 -5.42 -26.64
N LEU A 5 7.37 -5.09 -26.77
CA LEU A 5 8.25 -4.77 -25.65
C LEU A 5 7.77 -3.49 -24.92
N PHE A 6 7.34 -2.48 -25.67
CA PHE A 6 6.76 -1.25 -25.12
C PHE A 6 5.43 -1.50 -24.40
N GLN A 7 4.53 -2.31 -24.99
CA GLN A 7 3.28 -2.71 -24.34
C GLN A 7 3.53 -3.53 -23.07
N HIS A 8 4.52 -4.42 -23.09
CA HIS A 8 4.87 -5.24 -21.93
C HIS A 8 5.45 -4.41 -20.79
N LEU A 9 6.34 -3.45 -21.12
CA LEU A 9 6.86 -2.47 -20.17
C LEU A 9 5.74 -1.63 -19.56
N ILE A 10 4.84 -1.06 -20.37
CA ILE A 10 3.68 -0.29 -19.88
C ILE A 10 2.74 -1.15 -19.03
N ALA A 11 2.58 -2.43 -19.36
CA ALA A 11 1.67 -3.30 -18.63
C ALA A 11 2.17 -3.67 -17.23
N HIS A 12 3.50 -3.65 -16.99
CA HIS A 12 4.14 -4.11 -15.76
C HIS A 12 5.15 -3.14 -15.15
N PHE A 13 5.17 -1.88 -15.59
CA PHE A 13 6.10 -0.84 -15.11
C PHE A 13 6.04 -0.57 -13.59
N TYR A 14 4.96 -0.96 -12.92
CA TYR A 14 4.84 -0.87 -11.46
C TYR A 14 5.86 -1.75 -10.74
N ILE A 15 6.25 -2.90 -11.32
CA ILE A 15 7.26 -3.81 -10.74
C ILE A 15 8.64 -3.12 -10.65
N PRO A 16 9.24 -2.60 -11.74
CA PRO A 16 10.51 -1.88 -11.65
C PRO A 16 10.37 -0.58 -10.84
N LEU A 17 9.20 0.06 -10.78
CA LEU A 17 8.96 1.22 -9.93
C LEU A 17 9.11 0.87 -8.42
N TYR A 18 8.57 -0.28 -8.00
CA TYR A 18 8.74 -0.76 -6.62
C TYR A 18 10.20 -1.06 -6.30
N LEU A 19 10.91 -1.74 -7.21
CA LEU A 19 12.33 -2.03 -7.06
C LEU A 19 13.16 -0.75 -6.97
N LEU A 20 12.92 0.22 -7.85
CA LEU A 20 13.59 1.53 -7.83
C LEU A 20 13.34 2.25 -6.50
N THR A 21 12.09 2.27 -6.04
CA THR A 21 11.73 2.89 -4.76
C THR A 21 12.43 2.21 -3.60
N TRP A 22 12.53 0.88 -3.62
CA TRP A 22 13.28 0.12 -2.61
C TRP A 22 14.77 0.45 -2.60
N ILE A 23 15.42 0.47 -3.76
CA ILE A 23 16.84 0.83 -3.89
C ILE A 23 17.10 2.22 -3.28
N ILE A 24 16.25 3.19 -3.62
CA ILE A 24 16.34 4.55 -3.06
C ILE A 24 16.10 4.51 -1.54
N ALA A 25 15.13 3.72 -1.06
CA ALA A 25 14.84 3.59 0.36
C ALA A 25 16.04 3.05 1.15
N VAL A 26 16.68 1.98 0.67
CA VAL A 26 17.88 1.39 1.28
C VAL A 26 19.06 2.35 1.22
N TYR A 27 19.32 2.97 0.06
CA TYR A 27 20.39 3.95 -0.09
C TYR A 27 20.25 5.14 0.88
N ARG A 28 19.00 5.57 1.15
CA ARG A 28 18.69 6.68 2.06
C ARG A 28 18.41 6.23 3.50
N TYR A 29 18.55 4.95 3.82
CA TYR A 29 18.15 4.36 5.09
C TYR A 29 18.75 5.05 6.32
N ARG A 30 20.02 5.46 6.24
CA ARG A 30 20.74 6.21 7.30
C ARG A 30 20.03 7.49 7.76
N ARG A 31 19.08 8.02 6.97
CA ARG A 31 18.35 9.26 7.29
C ARG A 31 17.11 9.06 8.15
N TYR A 32 16.59 7.83 8.24
CA TYR A 32 15.32 7.57 8.91
C TYR A 32 15.29 6.24 9.69
N PHE A 33 16.43 5.54 9.82
CA PHE A 33 16.54 4.29 10.57
C PHE A 33 16.12 4.41 12.05
N ASP A 34 16.20 5.61 12.63
CA ASP A 34 15.81 5.94 14.00
C ASP A 34 14.35 6.41 14.12
N THR A 35 13.60 6.38 13.03
CA THR A 35 12.20 6.83 12.96
C THR A 35 11.25 5.62 12.93
N PRO A 36 9.94 5.83 13.18
CA PRO A 36 8.94 4.77 13.00
C PRO A 36 8.91 4.18 11.58
N LEU A 37 9.40 4.91 10.56
CA LEU A 37 9.49 4.44 9.17
C LEU A 37 10.70 3.52 8.89
N LYS A 38 11.47 3.10 9.89
CA LYS A 38 12.62 2.20 9.68
C LYS A 38 12.28 0.87 8.98
N TYR A 39 11.05 0.39 9.06
CA TYR A 39 10.62 -0.83 8.35
C TYR A 39 10.04 -0.55 6.96
N LEU A 40 10.02 0.71 6.50
CA LEU A 40 9.50 1.09 5.18
C LEU A 40 10.19 0.34 4.02
N PRO A 41 11.53 0.14 3.99
CA PRO A 41 12.16 -0.69 2.95
C PRO A 41 11.64 -2.13 2.93
N MET A 42 11.37 -2.71 4.10
CA MET A 42 10.86 -4.08 4.20
C MET A 42 9.44 -4.18 3.62
N VAL A 43 8.60 -3.18 3.87
CA VAL A 43 7.27 -3.12 3.28
C VAL A 43 7.34 -2.96 1.76
N ILE A 44 8.19 -2.06 1.26
CA ILE A 44 8.34 -1.84 -0.19
C ILE A 44 8.86 -3.10 -0.90
N ILE A 45 9.87 -3.78 -0.35
CA ILE A 45 10.38 -5.01 -0.99
C ILE A 45 9.37 -6.16 -0.90
N TYR A 46 8.57 -6.21 0.17
CA TYR A 46 7.50 -7.18 0.27
C TYR A 46 6.43 -6.91 -0.81
N THR A 47 6.08 -5.64 -1.07
CA THR A 47 5.23 -5.29 -2.22
C THR A 47 5.83 -5.75 -3.54
N PHE A 48 7.12 -5.45 -3.76
CA PHE A 48 7.83 -5.87 -4.98
C PHE A 48 7.78 -7.38 -5.17
N PHE A 49 8.12 -8.17 -4.15
CA PHE A 49 8.10 -9.64 -4.25
C PHE A 49 6.69 -10.20 -4.42
N THR A 50 5.69 -9.62 -3.75
CA THR A 50 4.29 -10.05 -3.90
C THR A 50 3.80 -9.84 -5.33
N GLU A 51 4.17 -8.71 -5.94
CA GLU A 51 3.76 -8.35 -7.30
C GLU A 51 4.59 -9.09 -8.36
N LEU A 52 5.87 -9.31 -8.11
CA LEU A 52 6.73 -10.16 -8.94
C LEU A 52 6.26 -11.62 -8.93
N LEU A 53 5.87 -12.13 -7.76
CA LEU A 53 5.29 -13.47 -7.64
C LEU A 53 3.98 -13.55 -8.43
N GLY A 54 3.10 -12.56 -8.30
CA GLY A 54 1.88 -12.46 -9.10
C GLY A 54 2.11 -12.49 -10.61
N TYR A 55 3.15 -11.78 -11.05
CA TYR A 55 3.60 -11.82 -12.43
C TYR A 55 4.02 -13.22 -12.84
N PHE A 56 4.90 -13.88 -12.08
CA PHE A 56 5.33 -15.25 -12.41
C PHE A 56 4.18 -16.25 -12.42
N ILE A 57 3.28 -16.21 -11.43
CA ILE A 57 2.11 -17.11 -11.40
C ILE A 57 1.24 -16.94 -12.66
N LYS A 58 1.09 -15.71 -13.15
CA LYS A 58 0.27 -15.43 -14.32
C LYS A 58 0.92 -15.86 -15.64
N TYR A 59 2.25 -15.82 -15.74
CA TYR A 59 2.97 -15.99 -17.00
C TYR A 59 3.89 -17.21 -17.06
N SER A 60 4.02 -17.97 -15.96
CA SER A 60 4.83 -19.19 -15.90
C SER A 60 4.08 -20.32 -15.21
N ASN A 61 3.91 -21.43 -15.92
CA ASN A 61 3.22 -22.61 -15.41
C ASN A 61 4.03 -23.32 -14.30
N GLU A 62 5.35 -23.13 -14.26
CA GLU A 62 6.27 -23.75 -13.29
C GLU A 62 6.19 -23.17 -11.88
N PHE A 63 5.66 -21.94 -11.72
CA PHE A 63 5.51 -21.28 -10.42
C PHE A 63 4.13 -21.47 -9.81
N GLN A 64 3.27 -22.29 -10.44
CA GLN A 64 2.03 -22.74 -9.82
C GLN A 64 2.38 -23.84 -8.82
N PHE A 65 2.17 -23.57 -7.53
CA PHE A 65 2.36 -24.57 -6.45
C PHE A 65 1.49 -25.83 -6.62
N PHE A 66 0.48 -25.79 -7.50
CA PHE A 66 -0.43 -26.89 -7.81
C PHE A 66 -0.60 -27.00 -9.32
N SER A 67 -0.49 -28.21 -9.86
CA SER A 67 -0.44 -28.54 -11.29
C SER A 67 -1.80 -28.55 -12.02
N ASP A 68 -2.83 -27.96 -11.44
CA ASP A 68 -4.20 -27.95 -11.97
C ASP A 68 -4.61 -26.50 -12.22
N ASP A 69 -5.02 -26.17 -13.45
CA ASP A 69 -5.39 -24.81 -13.88
C ASP A 69 -6.51 -24.19 -13.01
N ARG A 70 -7.29 -25.03 -12.30
CA ARG A 70 -8.29 -24.62 -11.31
C ARG A 70 -7.69 -23.97 -10.06
N PHE A 71 -6.40 -24.14 -9.81
CA PHE A 71 -5.69 -23.73 -8.60
C PHE A 71 -4.62 -22.66 -8.79
N ALA A 72 -4.44 -22.11 -10.01
CA ALA A 72 -3.58 -20.94 -10.26
C ALA A 72 -3.88 -19.71 -9.35
N TRP A 73 -5.04 -19.74 -8.68
CA TRP A 73 -5.65 -18.72 -7.83
C TRP A 73 -5.27 -18.89 -6.35
N HIS A 74 -4.55 -19.95 -5.98
CA HIS A 74 -4.15 -20.27 -4.58
C HIS A 74 -3.20 -19.25 -3.93
N ASN A 75 -2.64 -18.33 -4.70
CA ASN A 75 -1.70 -17.33 -4.19
C ASN A 75 -2.38 -16.08 -3.64
N VAL A 76 -3.71 -16.00 -3.70
CA VAL A 76 -4.51 -14.90 -3.14
C VAL A 76 -4.30 -14.77 -1.62
N ILE A 77 -3.97 -15.87 -0.92
CA ILE A 77 -3.57 -15.82 0.50
C ILE A 77 -2.35 -14.92 0.74
N ILE A 78 -1.36 -14.95 -0.16
CA ILE A 78 -0.13 -14.15 -0.03
C ILE A 78 -0.50 -12.67 -0.09
N TYR A 79 -1.41 -12.30 -1.00
CA TYR A 79 -1.94 -10.95 -1.09
C TYR A 79 -2.72 -10.56 0.18
N ASN A 80 -3.62 -11.41 0.67
CA ASN A 80 -4.41 -11.15 1.87
C ASN A 80 -3.51 -10.92 3.11
N ILE A 81 -2.46 -11.74 3.29
CA ILE A 81 -1.48 -11.58 4.38
C ILE A 81 -0.66 -10.31 4.19
N TYR A 82 -0.13 -10.07 2.99
CA TYR A 82 0.62 -8.87 2.66
C TYR A 82 -0.16 -7.61 3.01
N GLN A 83 -1.45 -7.57 2.63
CA GLN A 83 -2.32 -6.43 2.87
C GLN A 83 -2.52 -6.18 4.37
N LEU A 84 -2.81 -7.23 5.15
CA LEU A 84 -2.94 -7.12 6.60
C LEU A 84 -1.65 -6.56 7.23
N VAL A 85 -0.49 -7.10 6.86
CA VAL A 85 0.82 -6.64 7.33
C VAL A 85 1.05 -5.17 6.96
N PHE A 86 0.71 -4.78 5.73
CA PHE A 86 0.84 -3.41 5.24
C PHE A 86 0.02 -2.42 6.10
N PHE A 87 -1.26 -2.71 6.37
CA PHE A 87 -2.10 -1.84 7.19
C PHE A 87 -1.61 -1.75 8.63
N LEU A 88 -1.26 -2.89 9.24
CA LEU A 88 -0.74 -2.92 10.61
C LEU A 88 0.55 -2.12 10.75
N PHE A 89 1.45 -2.20 9.77
CA PHE A 89 2.65 -1.38 9.73
C PHE A 89 2.31 0.12 9.76
N PHE A 90 1.42 0.59 8.90
CA PHE A 90 1.08 2.01 8.86
C PHE A 90 0.33 2.48 10.10
N PHE A 91 -0.61 1.69 10.64
CA PHE A 91 -1.24 2.04 11.91
C PHE A 91 -0.22 2.18 13.04
N GLU A 92 0.78 1.29 13.10
CA GLU A 92 1.84 1.38 14.10
C GLU A 92 2.74 2.62 13.90
N VAL A 93 3.08 2.95 12.64
CA VAL A 93 3.81 4.18 12.30
C VAL A 93 3.05 5.40 12.82
N TYR A 94 1.78 5.54 12.45
CA TYR A 94 0.97 6.70 12.84
C TYR A 94 0.77 6.78 14.36
N ARG A 95 0.52 5.64 15.03
CA ARG A 95 0.39 5.57 16.49
C ARG A 95 1.64 6.08 17.21
N LYS A 96 2.84 5.79 16.69
CA LYS A 96 4.12 6.26 17.26
C LYS A 96 4.39 7.74 16.98
N THR A 97 3.96 8.26 15.84
CA THR A 97 4.27 9.65 15.42
C THR A 97 3.29 10.70 15.90
N THR A 98 2.02 10.34 16.07
CA THR A 98 1.00 11.22 16.65
C THR A 98 1.39 11.58 18.09
N LYS A 99 1.15 12.80 18.55
CA LYS A 99 1.38 13.25 19.93
C LYS A 99 0.13 13.15 20.78
N LYS A 100 -1.05 13.49 20.22
CA LYS A 100 -2.32 13.51 20.96
C LYS A 100 -2.70 12.11 21.48
N PRO A 101 -2.86 11.91 22.80
CA PRO A 101 -3.13 10.59 23.38
C PRO A 101 -4.47 10.01 22.94
N LEU A 102 -5.48 10.87 22.74
CA LEU A 102 -6.79 10.46 22.21
C LEU A 102 -6.64 9.87 20.81
N VAL A 103 -5.91 10.54 19.91
CA VAL A 103 -5.69 10.06 18.54
C VAL A 103 -4.90 8.76 18.53
N LYS A 104 -3.89 8.60 19.41
CA LYS A 104 -3.18 7.32 19.58
C LYS A 104 -4.12 6.17 19.95
N LYS A 105 -5.06 6.41 20.86
CA LYS A 105 -6.08 5.40 21.24
C LYS A 105 -6.97 5.04 20.06
N TRP A 106 -7.44 6.02 19.29
CA TRP A 106 -8.21 5.78 18.06
C TRP A 106 -7.43 4.95 17.04
N ILE A 107 -6.15 5.25 16.81
CA ILE A 107 -5.30 4.48 15.88
C ILE A 107 -5.10 3.05 16.40
N PHE A 108 -4.91 2.87 17.71
CA PHE A 108 -4.80 1.55 18.32
C PHE A 108 -6.09 0.72 18.11
N TYR A 109 -7.25 1.30 18.39
CA TYR A 109 -8.53 0.64 18.11
C TYR A 109 -8.71 0.35 16.62
N GLY A 110 -8.29 1.27 15.73
CA GLY A 110 -8.27 1.01 14.29
C GLY A 110 -7.41 -0.20 13.89
N SER A 111 -6.24 -0.36 14.52
CA SER A 111 -5.34 -1.51 14.31
C SER A 111 -5.96 -2.83 14.79
N VAL A 112 -6.56 -2.84 15.98
CA VAL A 112 -7.27 -4.03 16.51
C VAL A 112 -8.48 -4.37 15.63
N SER A 113 -9.28 -3.36 15.27
CA SER A 113 -10.42 -3.53 14.37
C SER A 113 -9.99 -4.04 13.00
N CYS A 114 -8.85 -3.62 12.47
CA CYS A 114 -8.31 -4.15 11.21
C CYS A 114 -8.15 -5.67 11.26
N VAL A 115 -7.50 -6.21 12.31
CA VAL A 115 -7.35 -7.66 12.47
C VAL A 115 -8.71 -8.34 12.57
N LEU A 116 -9.61 -7.81 13.40
CA LEU A 116 -10.95 -8.36 13.58
C LEU A 116 -11.74 -8.36 12.28
N ILE A 117 -11.70 -7.29 11.50
CA ILE A 117 -12.40 -7.18 10.22
C ILE A 117 -11.88 -8.21 9.21
N TYR A 118 -10.56 -8.42 9.13
CA TYR A 118 -10.00 -9.46 8.28
C TYR A 118 -10.43 -10.86 8.72
N LEU A 119 -10.37 -11.15 10.02
CA LEU A 119 -10.82 -12.43 10.59
C LEU A 119 -12.32 -12.66 10.38
N ILE A 120 -13.15 -11.63 10.56
CA ILE A 120 -14.59 -11.73 10.33
C ILE A 120 -14.85 -12.02 8.85
N ASN A 121 -14.12 -11.36 7.95
CA ASN A 121 -14.29 -11.56 6.51
C ASN A 121 -13.91 -12.98 6.05
N THR A 122 -13.02 -13.70 6.76
CA THR A 122 -12.71 -15.11 6.45
C THR A 122 -13.89 -16.06 6.69
N PHE A 123 -14.88 -15.68 7.50
CA PHE A 123 -16.11 -16.47 7.65
C PHE A 123 -17.07 -16.31 6.46
N PHE A 124 -16.92 -15.23 5.68
CA PHE A 124 -17.77 -14.94 4.51
C PHE A 124 -17.11 -15.30 3.18
N CYS A 125 -15.78 -15.30 3.11
CA CYS A 125 -15.00 -15.62 1.91
C CYS A 125 -13.84 -16.54 2.28
N ASN A 126 -13.53 -17.54 1.45
CA ASN A 126 -12.39 -18.41 1.72
C ASN A 126 -11.08 -17.66 1.41
N PRO A 127 -10.25 -17.30 2.41
CA PRO A 127 -9.05 -16.49 2.19
C PRO A 127 -7.96 -17.17 1.34
N LEU A 128 -8.09 -18.48 1.11
CA LEU A 128 -7.18 -19.26 0.25
C LEU A 128 -7.50 -19.09 -1.24
N HIS A 129 -8.73 -18.71 -1.58
CA HIS A 129 -9.19 -18.62 -2.97
C HIS A 129 -9.68 -17.22 -3.34
N ASP A 130 -10.21 -16.48 -2.35
CA ASP A 130 -10.82 -15.18 -2.56
C ASP A 130 -10.04 -14.06 -1.89
N GLN A 131 -9.98 -12.93 -2.58
CA GLN A 131 -9.45 -11.72 -1.98
C GLN A 131 -10.44 -11.23 -0.93
N LEU A 132 -9.93 -10.82 0.23
CA LEU A 132 -10.73 -10.31 1.34
C LEU A 132 -11.19 -8.85 1.09
N THR A 133 -11.85 -8.62 -0.05
CA THR A 133 -12.22 -7.30 -0.59
C THR A 133 -13.04 -6.43 0.36
N TYR A 134 -14.00 -7.01 1.10
CA TYR A 134 -14.80 -6.24 2.05
C TYR A 134 -13.95 -5.71 3.21
N ALA A 135 -13.13 -6.58 3.81
CA ALA A 135 -12.18 -6.17 4.84
C ALA A 135 -11.27 -5.06 4.33
N HIS A 136 -10.80 -5.23 3.10
CA HIS A 136 -9.95 -4.29 2.43
C HIS A 136 -10.52 -2.89 2.26
N ILE A 137 -11.77 -2.80 1.80
CA ILE A 137 -12.48 -1.53 1.63
C ILE A 137 -12.61 -0.83 2.99
N VAL A 138 -13.10 -1.54 4.01
CA VAL A 138 -13.35 -0.95 5.33
C VAL A 138 -12.04 -0.49 5.98
N VAL A 139 -11.00 -1.31 5.95
CA VAL A 139 -9.70 -0.96 6.55
C VAL A 139 -9.03 0.19 5.81
N SER A 140 -9.19 0.28 4.49
CA SER A 140 -8.72 1.43 3.71
C SER A 140 -9.39 2.73 4.16
N LEU A 141 -10.70 2.72 4.44
CA LEU A 141 -11.41 3.88 4.97
C LEU A 141 -10.92 4.26 6.38
N ILE A 142 -10.63 3.28 7.23
CA ILE A 142 -10.02 3.53 8.54
C ILE A 142 -8.64 4.18 8.37
N LEU A 143 -7.81 3.69 7.44
CA LEU A 143 -6.50 4.29 7.14
C LEU A 143 -6.64 5.74 6.66
N ILE A 144 -7.61 6.05 5.78
CA ILE A 144 -7.91 7.42 5.37
C ILE A 144 -8.24 8.30 6.58
N ALA A 145 -9.10 7.82 7.48
CA ALA A 145 -9.44 8.57 8.70
C ALA A 145 -8.20 8.85 9.56
N VAL A 146 -7.30 7.87 9.71
CA VAL A 146 -6.02 8.05 10.42
C VAL A 146 -5.12 9.08 9.72
N LEU A 147 -5.04 9.05 8.38
CA LEU A 147 -4.27 10.02 7.59
C LEU A 147 -4.82 11.45 7.74
N VAL A 148 -6.14 11.63 7.74
CA VAL A 148 -6.78 12.93 7.96
C VAL A 148 -6.46 13.46 9.36
N LEU A 149 -6.53 12.61 10.39
CA LEU A 149 -6.14 12.99 11.75
C LEU A 149 -4.66 13.39 11.84
N TYR A 150 -3.78 12.64 11.18
CA TYR A 150 -2.36 12.96 11.09
C TYR A 150 -2.12 14.33 10.44
N PHE A 151 -2.74 14.61 9.29
CA PHE A 151 -2.59 15.92 8.62
C PHE A 151 -3.15 17.06 9.45
N LYS A 152 -4.30 16.87 10.11
CA LYS A 152 -4.90 17.86 11.00
C LYS A 152 -3.96 18.20 12.15
N GLU A 153 -3.34 17.19 12.75
CA GLU A 153 -2.37 17.39 13.82
C GLU A 153 -1.12 18.13 13.32
N LYS A 154 -0.54 17.69 12.20
CA LYS A 154 0.65 18.32 11.62
C LYS A 154 0.44 19.77 11.17
N ARG A 155 -0.80 20.16 10.83
CA ARG A 155 -1.16 21.55 10.53
C ARG A 155 -1.22 22.44 11.79
N THR A 156 -1.58 21.85 12.94
CA THR A 156 -1.65 22.57 14.22
C THR A 156 -0.34 22.61 14.99
N GLU A 157 0.62 21.76 14.64
CA GLU A 157 1.93 21.75 15.28
C GLU A 157 2.79 22.92 14.77
N GLU A 158 3.33 23.70 15.70
CA GLU A 158 4.44 24.62 15.40
C GLU A 158 5.68 23.80 15.09
N ASN A 159 5.91 23.57 13.80
CA ASN A 159 7.02 22.74 13.35
C ASN A 159 8.22 23.62 13.00
N GLN A 160 9.35 23.41 13.66
CA GLN A 160 10.58 24.15 13.39
C GLN A 160 11.15 23.85 11.99
N GLN A 161 10.76 22.73 11.38
CA GLN A 161 11.18 22.35 10.03
C GLN A 161 10.01 22.28 9.05
N PRO A 162 10.19 22.74 7.80
CA PRO A 162 9.16 22.64 6.77
C PRO A 162 8.71 21.20 6.53
N LEU A 163 7.39 20.98 6.45
CA LEU A 163 6.77 19.65 6.21
C LEU A 163 7.30 18.96 4.94
N ARG A 164 7.70 19.72 3.93
CA ARG A 164 8.30 19.19 2.68
C ARG A 164 9.59 18.38 2.90
N TYR A 165 10.26 18.54 4.05
CA TYR A 165 11.47 17.76 4.39
C TYR A 165 11.15 16.53 5.25
N ASN A 166 9.90 16.35 5.68
CA ASN A 166 9.46 15.21 6.46
C ASN A 166 9.06 14.06 5.52
N LEU A 167 9.76 12.93 5.58
CA LEU A 167 9.48 11.76 4.74
C LEU A 167 8.09 11.16 5.05
N LEU A 168 7.65 11.14 6.32
CA LEU A 168 6.31 10.65 6.65
C LEU A 168 5.21 11.52 6.04
N PHE A 169 5.43 12.83 5.87
CA PHE A 169 4.47 13.68 5.17
C PHE A 169 4.26 13.22 3.72
N TRP A 170 5.35 13.00 2.97
CA TRP A 170 5.28 12.50 1.59
C TRP A 170 4.70 11.10 1.49
N VAL A 171 5.08 10.20 2.40
CA VAL A 171 4.51 8.84 2.47
C VAL A 171 3.01 8.92 2.75
N SER A 172 2.58 9.77 3.69
CA SER A 172 1.16 9.97 4.00
C SER A 172 0.39 10.55 2.83
N MET A 173 0.99 11.47 2.06
CA MET A 173 0.37 12.06 0.87
C MET A 173 0.15 11.01 -0.23
N GLY A 174 1.15 10.17 -0.49
CA GLY A 174 1.02 9.06 -1.44
C GLY A 174 -0.04 8.04 -1.01
N LEU A 175 -0.05 7.66 0.28
CA LEU A 175 -1.08 6.75 0.82
C LEU A 175 -2.47 7.35 0.71
N PHE A 176 -2.64 8.62 1.06
CA PHE A 176 -3.95 9.28 1.01
C PHE A 176 -4.49 9.32 -0.42
N ALA A 177 -3.65 9.66 -1.39
CA ALA A 177 -4.05 9.70 -2.79
C ALA A 177 -4.45 8.30 -3.32
N PHE A 178 -3.68 7.26 -3.01
CA PHE A 178 -4.00 5.89 -3.41
C PHE A 178 -5.28 5.39 -2.74
N TYR A 179 -5.35 5.46 -1.40
CA TYR A 179 -6.46 4.89 -0.63
C TYR A 179 -7.75 5.69 -0.72
N THR A 180 -7.74 6.92 -1.26
CA THR A 180 -9.00 7.61 -1.62
C THR A 180 -9.66 6.98 -2.84
N LEU A 181 -8.87 6.54 -3.82
CA LEU A 181 -9.37 5.93 -5.06
C LEU A 181 -9.59 4.42 -4.91
N PHE A 182 -8.72 3.74 -4.19
CA PHE A 182 -8.67 2.28 -4.12
C PHE A 182 -9.97 1.60 -3.65
N PRO A 183 -10.67 2.06 -2.58
CA PRO A 183 -11.93 1.46 -2.14
C PRO A 183 -13.05 1.60 -3.16
N VAL A 184 -13.08 2.74 -3.87
CA VAL A 184 -14.04 3.00 -4.94
C VAL A 184 -13.81 2.02 -6.09
N ILE A 185 -12.55 1.86 -6.51
CA ILE A 185 -12.15 0.93 -7.57
C ILE A 185 -12.53 -0.52 -7.20
N LEU A 186 -12.21 -0.97 -5.98
CA LEU A 186 -12.56 -2.32 -5.49
C LEU A 186 -14.07 -2.55 -5.47
N THR A 187 -14.85 -1.54 -5.05
CA THR A 187 -16.30 -1.62 -5.03
C THR A 187 -16.87 -1.74 -6.46
N MET A 188 -16.35 -0.95 -7.40
CA MET A 188 -16.77 -1.02 -8.81
C MET A 188 -16.44 -2.37 -9.46
N TYR A 189 -15.25 -2.91 -9.19
CA TYR A 189 -14.88 -4.26 -9.64
C TYR A 189 -15.84 -5.32 -9.10
N LYS A 190 -16.23 -5.21 -7.82
CA LYS A 190 -17.10 -6.19 -7.17
C LYS A 190 -18.56 -6.11 -7.64
N LEU A 191 -19.06 -4.90 -7.92
CA LEU A 191 -20.42 -4.69 -8.43
C LEU A 191 -20.57 -5.04 -9.92
N ASN A 192 -19.46 -5.35 -10.61
CA ASN A 192 -19.42 -5.76 -12.01
C ASN A 192 -20.24 -4.84 -12.93
N LEU A 193 -20.02 -3.51 -12.81
CA LEU A 193 -20.78 -2.44 -13.48
C LEU A 193 -20.60 -2.38 -15.02
N GLY A 194 -20.20 -3.48 -15.66
CA GLY A 194 -20.01 -3.62 -17.09
C GLY A 194 -18.55 -3.51 -17.56
N ILE A 195 -18.27 -4.14 -18.71
CA ILE A 195 -16.94 -4.23 -19.32
C ILE A 195 -16.34 -2.83 -19.58
N THR A 196 -17.17 -1.88 -20.03
CA THR A 196 -16.76 -0.51 -20.35
C THR A 196 -16.13 0.19 -19.15
N VAL A 197 -16.72 0.05 -17.95
CA VAL A 197 -16.19 0.67 -16.72
C VAL A 197 -14.87 -0.01 -16.33
N ASN A 198 -14.81 -1.33 -16.39
CA ASN A 198 -13.63 -2.12 -16.00
C ASN A 198 -12.38 -1.80 -16.82
N VAL A 199 -12.53 -1.40 -18.10
CA VAL A 199 -11.42 -0.97 -18.96
C VAL A 199 -10.74 0.29 -18.40
N TYR A 200 -11.48 1.23 -17.83
CA TYR A 200 -10.93 2.46 -17.26
C TYR A 200 -10.39 2.29 -15.82
N LEU A 201 -10.90 1.31 -15.06
CA LEU A 201 -10.46 1.09 -13.67
C LEU A 201 -8.97 0.70 -13.58
N ARG A 202 -8.49 -0.17 -14.48
CA ARG A 202 -7.10 -0.63 -14.43
C ARG A 202 -6.08 0.51 -14.66
N PRO A 203 -6.21 1.37 -15.69
CA PRO A 203 -5.36 2.55 -15.84
C PRO A 203 -5.40 3.49 -14.64
N ILE A 204 -6.58 3.74 -14.05
CA ILE A 204 -6.72 4.60 -12.86
C ILE A 204 -5.97 3.98 -11.67
N LEU A 205 -6.14 2.68 -11.44
CA LEU A 205 -5.42 1.96 -10.39
C LEU A 205 -3.91 2.06 -10.59
N LEU A 206 -3.41 1.76 -11.79
CA LEU A 206 -1.99 1.86 -12.11
C LEU A 206 -1.47 3.29 -11.94
N GLY A 207 -2.21 4.30 -12.41
CA GLY A 207 -1.88 5.71 -12.22
C GLY A 207 -1.80 6.11 -10.74
N SER A 208 -2.70 5.58 -9.90
CA SER A 208 -2.67 5.83 -8.46
C SER A 208 -1.44 5.20 -7.77
N ILE A 209 -0.99 4.03 -8.23
CA ILE A 209 0.26 3.40 -7.76
C ILE A 209 1.45 4.29 -8.12
N VAL A 210 1.51 4.78 -9.35
CA VAL A 210 2.58 5.68 -9.80
C VAL A 210 2.65 6.91 -8.93
N LEU A 211 1.49 7.53 -8.68
CA LEU A 211 1.40 8.71 -7.85
C LEU A 211 1.89 8.44 -6.42
N GLN A 212 1.44 7.34 -5.81
CA GLN A 212 1.87 6.95 -4.47
C GLN A 212 3.38 6.77 -4.37
N TYR A 213 3.96 5.96 -5.28
CA TYR A 213 5.38 5.65 -5.24
C TYR A 213 6.25 6.83 -5.68
N SER A 214 5.74 7.72 -6.54
CA SER A 214 6.39 9.00 -6.83
C SER A 214 6.49 9.87 -5.57
N CYS A 215 5.41 9.96 -4.78
CA CYS A 215 5.47 10.64 -3.48
C CYS A 215 6.51 9.99 -2.55
N PHE A 216 6.58 8.65 -2.50
CA PHE A 216 7.56 7.96 -1.66
C PHE A 216 8.99 8.29 -2.08
N ILE A 217 9.28 8.22 -3.39
CA ILE A 217 10.59 8.57 -3.96
C ILE A 217 10.95 10.02 -3.63
N ILE A 218 10.04 10.98 -3.88
CA ILE A 218 10.27 12.40 -3.56
C ILE A 218 10.59 12.57 -2.08
N GLY A 219 9.82 11.92 -1.20
CA GLY A 219 10.05 11.93 0.24
C GLY A 219 11.40 11.36 0.65
N LEU A 220 11.85 10.27 0.02
CA LEU A 220 13.14 9.62 0.32
C LEU A 220 14.34 10.47 -0.18
N LEU A 221 14.16 11.17 -1.30
CA LEU A 221 15.18 12.03 -1.88
C LEU A 221 15.31 13.35 -1.11
N ILE A 222 14.20 14.03 -0.82
CA ILE A 222 14.19 15.35 -0.17
C ILE A 222 14.27 15.24 1.36
N GLY A 223 13.84 14.10 1.92
CA GLY A 223 13.74 13.85 3.35
C GLY A 223 15.02 14.15 4.12
N LYS A 224 14.89 14.92 5.20
CA LYS A 224 15.98 15.25 6.13
C LYS A 224 15.72 14.60 7.48
N ARG A 225 16.77 14.00 8.07
CA ARG A 225 16.69 13.32 9.37
C ARG A 225 16.10 14.21 10.47
N LYS A 226 16.49 15.49 10.52
CA LYS A 226 16.02 16.44 11.54
C LYS A 226 14.53 16.79 11.42
N ALA A 227 13.91 16.60 10.26
CA ALA A 227 12.51 16.98 9.99
C ALA A 227 11.49 15.92 10.44
N PHE A 228 11.97 14.76 10.91
CA PHE A 228 11.13 13.70 11.46
C PHE A 228 10.71 13.93 12.92
N ARG A 229 11.47 14.75 13.65
CA ARG A 229 11.17 15.12 15.04
C ARG A 229 10.05 16.15 15.09
#